data_AF-A0A7S1BE24-F1
#
_entry.id   AF-A0A7S1BE24-F1
#
_cell.length_a   1.000
_cell.length_b   1.000
_cell.length_c   1.000
_cell.angle_alpha   90.00
_cell.angle_beta   90.00
_cell.angle_gamma   90.00
#
_symmetry.space_group_name_H-M   'P 1'
#
loop_
_entity.id
_entity.type
_entity.pdbx_description
1 polymer ?
#
loop_
_entity_poly.entity_id
_entity_poly.type
_entity_poly.pdbx_seq_one_letter_code
_entity_poly.pdbx_strand_id
1 'polypeptide(L)'
;MSKGALNAGYRALLFGLCDCGGIGLLAICKNKCDIGSVYPQNDLEVISNFLYAHTNEVIILFIKIYQHNGKHDSLLKFYELLETHNHELLDVMYDIRVHGDGLLPSMGEMIKMNKVS
;
A
#
# COMPACT_ATOMS: atom_id res chain seq x y z
N MET A 1 -8.82 6.98 -6.15
CA MET A 1 -9.25 7.71 -4.93
C MET A 1 -8.09 8.48 -4.29
N SER A 2 -6.88 7.92 -4.24
CA SER A 2 -5.70 8.49 -3.56
C SER A 2 -5.29 9.86 -4.07
N LYS A 3 -5.34 10.10 -5.39
CA LYS A 3 -4.86 11.35 -6.01
C LYS A 3 -5.48 12.60 -5.39
N GLY A 4 -6.80 12.60 -5.20
CA GLY A 4 -7.51 13.74 -4.61
C GLY A 4 -7.12 13.97 -3.14
N ALA A 5 -6.98 12.90 -2.37
CA ALA A 5 -6.56 12.98 -0.97
C ALA A 5 -5.13 13.50 -0.82
N LEU A 6 -4.20 12.98 -1.61
CA LEU A 6 -2.79 13.40 -1.59
C LEU A 6 -2.63 14.88 -1.96
N ASN A 7 -3.34 15.34 -3.00
CA ASN A 7 -3.36 16.74 -3.42
C ASN A 7 -4.01 17.66 -2.38
N ALA A 8 -4.93 17.15 -1.58
CA ALA A 8 -5.55 17.87 -0.48
C ALA A 8 -4.70 17.89 0.81
N GLY A 9 -3.50 17.29 0.79
CA GLY A 9 -2.58 17.29 1.94
C GLY A 9 -2.71 16.10 2.88
N TYR A 10 -3.56 15.11 2.59
CA TYR A 10 -3.64 13.89 3.41
C TYR A 10 -2.37 13.05 3.22
N ARG A 11 -1.82 12.54 4.33
CA ARG A 11 -0.62 11.67 4.37
C ARG A 11 -0.85 10.33 5.07
N ALA A 12 -2.06 10.11 5.55
CA ALA A 12 -2.51 8.83 6.05
C ALA A 12 -3.66 8.35 5.16
N LEU A 13 -3.50 7.18 4.53
CA LEU A 13 -4.53 6.60 3.66
C LEU A 13 -4.92 5.22 4.19
N LEU A 14 -6.22 4.94 4.16
CA LEU A 14 -6.79 3.67 4.61
C LEU A 14 -7.31 2.87 3.41
N PHE A 15 -6.81 1.64 3.27
CA PHE A 15 -7.23 0.69 2.26
C PHE A 15 -7.88 -0.52 2.89
N GLY A 16 -9.10 -0.84 2.45
CA GLY A 16 -9.72 -2.12 2.69
C GLY A 16 -9.50 -3.02 1.49
N LEU A 17 -8.89 -4.19 1.66
CA LEU A 17 -8.65 -5.16 0.59
C LEU A 17 -9.41 -6.47 0.89
N CYS A 18 -10.03 -7.05 -0.13
CA CYS A 18 -10.71 -8.33 -0.01
C CYS A 18 -10.24 -9.28 -1.11
N ASP A 19 -10.15 -10.58 -0.78
CA ASP A 19 -10.05 -11.64 -1.78
C ASP A 19 -11.47 -12.04 -2.22
N CYS A 20 -11.83 -11.68 -3.44
CA CYS A 20 -13.19 -11.84 -3.96
C CYS A 20 -13.46 -13.14 -4.70
N GLY A 21 -12.62 -14.17 -4.52
CA GLY A 21 -12.90 -15.54 -4.92
C GLY A 21 -13.25 -15.69 -6.41
N GLY A 22 -12.23 -15.95 -7.25
CA GLY A 22 -12.45 -16.29 -8.66
C GLY A 22 -11.36 -15.83 -9.62
N ILE A 23 -10.52 -14.86 -9.20
CA ILE A 23 -9.52 -14.24 -10.10
C ILE A 23 -8.12 -14.19 -9.46
N GLY A 24 -7.97 -14.62 -8.20
CA GLY A 24 -6.68 -14.56 -7.49
C GLY A 24 -6.22 -13.15 -7.11
N LEU A 25 -6.92 -12.11 -7.53
CA LEU A 25 -6.57 -10.71 -7.31
C LEU A 25 -7.31 -10.12 -6.10
N LEU A 26 -6.59 -9.29 -5.34
CA LEU A 26 -7.17 -8.45 -4.30
C LEU A 26 -7.96 -7.30 -4.93
N ALA A 27 -9.07 -6.94 -4.31
CA ALA A 27 -9.88 -5.80 -4.73
C ALA A 27 -10.13 -4.86 -3.55
N ILE A 28 -10.29 -3.56 -3.84
CA ILE A 28 -10.65 -2.56 -2.85
C ILE A 28 -12.10 -2.81 -2.41
N CYS A 29 -12.31 -2.91 -1.10
CA CYS A 29 -13.61 -3.23 -0.53
C CYS A 29 -13.85 -2.54 0.81
N LYS A 30 -15.14 -2.41 1.17
CA LYS A 30 -15.58 -1.93 2.49
C LYS A 30 -16.30 -3.07 3.21
N ASN A 31 -15.55 -3.87 3.96
CA ASN A 31 -15.98 -5.04 4.75
C ASN A 31 -16.34 -6.33 3.98
N LYS A 32 -16.81 -6.25 2.73
CA LYS A 32 -17.12 -7.42 1.90
C LYS A 32 -16.84 -7.14 0.43
N CYS A 33 -16.73 -8.20 -0.37
CA CYS A 33 -16.66 -8.11 -1.81
C CYS A 33 -17.99 -7.65 -2.39
N ASP A 34 -17.95 -6.54 -3.12
CA ASP A 34 -19.10 -6.01 -3.85
C ASP A 34 -18.86 -6.13 -5.36
N ILE A 35 -19.95 -6.22 -6.13
CA ILE A 35 -19.89 -6.27 -7.60
C ILE A 35 -19.35 -4.92 -8.11
N GLY A 36 -18.31 -4.95 -8.97
CA GLY A 36 -17.64 -3.74 -9.47
C GLY A 36 -16.43 -3.29 -8.62
N SER A 37 -15.85 -4.21 -7.84
CA SER A 37 -14.68 -3.91 -7.00
C SER A 37 -13.53 -3.32 -7.83
N VAL A 38 -12.98 -2.19 -7.37
CA VAL A 38 -11.85 -1.50 -8.01
C VAL A 38 -10.56 -2.19 -7.60
N TYR A 39 -9.67 -2.44 -8.56
CA TYR A 39 -8.40 -3.05 -8.23
C TYR A 39 -7.43 -2.04 -7.58
N PRO A 40 -6.65 -2.47 -6.56
CA PRO A 40 -5.77 -1.58 -5.81
C PRO A 40 -4.57 -1.06 -6.60
N GLN A 41 -4.16 -1.69 -7.73
CA GLN A 41 -2.91 -1.31 -8.41
C GLN A 41 -2.91 0.15 -8.84
N ASN A 42 -4.04 0.65 -9.37
CA ASN A 42 -4.15 2.03 -9.83
C ASN A 42 -3.96 3.04 -8.68
N ASP A 43 -4.51 2.76 -7.49
CA ASP A 43 -4.36 3.66 -6.35
C ASP A 43 -2.96 3.55 -5.71
N LEU A 44 -2.33 2.37 -5.76
CA LEU A 44 -0.95 2.16 -5.32
C LEU A 44 0.06 2.84 -6.26
N GLU A 45 -0.17 2.79 -7.58
CA GLU A 45 0.63 3.49 -8.60
C GLU A 45 0.52 5.01 -8.43
N VAL A 46 -0.66 5.52 -8.10
CA VAL A 46 -0.82 6.94 -7.76
C VAL A 46 0.01 7.34 -6.54
N ILE A 47 0.12 6.45 -5.54
CA ILE A 47 0.91 6.70 -4.33
C ILE A 47 2.41 6.66 -4.66
N SER A 48 2.90 5.66 -5.39
CA SER A 48 4.32 5.59 -5.77
C SER A 48 4.73 6.82 -6.59
N ASN A 49 3.94 7.16 -7.62
CA ASN A 49 4.18 8.35 -8.44
C ASN A 49 4.20 9.65 -7.63
N PHE A 50 3.32 9.76 -6.62
CA PHE A 50 3.32 10.92 -5.73
C PHE A 50 4.62 11.00 -4.90
N LEU A 51 5.08 9.87 -4.35
CA LEU A 51 6.32 9.82 -3.57
C LEU A 51 7.56 10.14 -4.42
N TYR A 52 7.59 9.72 -5.69
CA TYR A 52 8.65 10.13 -6.62
C TYR A 52 8.61 11.61 -6.98
N ALA A 53 7.42 12.16 -7.21
CA ALA A 53 7.26 13.59 -7.50
C ALA A 53 7.55 14.48 -6.27
N HIS A 54 7.34 13.94 -5.07
CA HIS A 54 7.47 14.66 -3.81
C HIS A 54 8.36 13.90 -2.82
N THR A 55 9.66 13.89 -3.10
CA THR A 55 10.66 13.08 -2.37
C THR A 55 10.81 13.40 -0.88
N ASN A 56 10.26 14.51 -0.39
CA ASN A 56 10.26 14.88 1.03
C ASN A 56 8.97 14.46 1.76
N GLU A 57 8.07 13.76 1.08
CA GLU A 57 6.81 13.30 1.65
C GLU A 57 6.93 11.91 2.24
N VAL A 58 6.17 11.69 3.30
CA VAL A 58 6.01 10.39 3.95
C VAL A 58 4.53 10.07 3.98
N ILE A 59 4.16 8.88 3.53
CA ILE A 59 2.78 8.42 3.54
C ILE A 59 2.67 7.19 4.44
N ILE A 60 1.69 7.21 5.34
CA ILE A 60 1.32 6.06 6.15
C ILE A 60 0.14 5.36 5.47
N LEU A 61 0.38 4.13 5.03
CA LEU A 61 -0.65 3.27 4.44
C LEU A 61 -1.18 2.29 5.49
N PHE A 62 -2.45 2.46 5.86
CA PHE A 62 -3.17 1.50 6.69
C PHE A 62 -3.87 0.51 5.78
N ILE A 63 -3.42 -0.74 5.78
CA ILE A 63 -4.00 -1.80 4.95
C ILE A 63 -4.76 -2.76 5.85
N LYS A 64 -6.07 -2.82 5.63
CA LYS A 64 -6.96 -3.77 6.29
C LYS A 64 -7.36 -4.83 5.28
N ILE A 65 -6.88 -6.04 5.50
CA ILE A 65 -7.21 -7.18 4.65
C ILE A 65 -8.37 -7.94 5.28
N TYR A 66 -9.49 -7.99 4.58
CA TYR A 66 -10.68 -8.73 4.96
C TYR A 66 -10.62 -10.13 4.35
N GLN A 67 -10.58 -11.14 5.21
CA GLN A 67 -10.65 -12.53 4.79
C GLN A 67 -12.10 -12.91 4.54
N HIS A 68 -12.43 -13.25 3.31
CA HIS A 68 -13.66 -13.97 3.01
C HIS A 68 -13.34 -15.47 3.01
N ASN A 69 -14.07 -16.25 3.81
CA ASN A 69 -13.98 -17.72 3.88
C ASN A 69 -12.70 -18.34 4.49
N GLY A 70 -12.01 -17.65 5.40
CA GLY A 70 -10.95 -18.25 6.21
C GLY A 70 -9.66 -18.62 5.48
N LYS A 71 -9.45 -18.13 4.25
CA LYS A 71 -8.18 -18.31 3.53
C LYS A 71 -7.13 -17.33 4.03
N HIS A 72 -6.00 -17.85 4.48
CA HIS A 72 -4.91 -17.10 5.10
C HIS A 72 -3.97 -16.38 4.11
N ASP A 73 -4.09 -16.63 2.80
CA ASP A 73 -3.09 -16.18 1.83
C ASP A 73 -3.27 -14.74 1.33
N SER A 74 -4.22 -13.98 1.91
CA SER A 74 -4.53 -12.63 1.41
C SER A 74 -3.38 -11.63 1.62
N LEU A 75 -2.51 -11.84 2.61
CA LEU A 75 -1.29 -11.04 2.78
C LEU A 75 -0.22 -11.39 1.75
N LEU A 76 -0.04 -12.68 1.44
CA LEU A 76 0.89 -13.13 0.40
C LEU A 76 0.48 -12.55 -0.96
N LYS A 77 -0.81 -12.63 -1.30
CA LYS A 77 -1.37 -12.00 -2.50
C LYS A 77 -1.16 -10.49 -2.57
N PHE A 78 -1.09 -9.82 -1.41
CA PHE A 78 -0.77 -8.39 -1.38
C PHE A 78 0.69 -8.14 -1.74
N TYR A 79 1.62 -8.94 -1.21
CA TYR A 79 3.02 -8.85 -1.63
C TYR A 79 3.21 -9.22 -3.11
N GLU A 80 2.58 -10.29 -3.60
CA GLU A 80 2.62 -10.67 -5.02
C GLU A 80 2.08 -9.56 -5.93
N LEU A 81 1.02 -8.86 -5.51
CA LEU A 81 0.49 -7.69 -6.20
C LEU A 81 1.55 -6.59 -6.31
N LEU A 82 2.23 -6.27 -5.20
CA LEU A 82 3.28 -5.27 -5.18
C LEU A 82 4.44 -5.67 -6.08
N GLU A 83 4.93 -6.90 -5.97
CA GLU A 83 6.03 -7.41 -6.79
C GLU A 83 5.70 -7.38 -8.29
N THR A 84 4.46 -7.72 -8.66
CA THR A 84 4.07 -7.87 -10.07
C THR A 84 3.64 -6.55 -10.72
N HIS A 85 2.99 -5.66 -9.98
CA HIS A 85 2.33 -4.47 -10.55
C HIS A 85 2.79 -3.14 -9.96
N ASN A 86 3.47 -3.13 -8.81
CA ASN A 86 3.85 -1.91 -8.11
C ASN A 86 5.25 -2.05 -7.47
N HIS A 87 6.22 -2.60 -8.21
CA HIS A 87 7.58 -2.87 -7.72
C HIS A 87 8.22 -1.60 -7.13
N GLU A 88 8.01 -0.47 -7.79
CA GLU A 88 8.49 0.83 -7.34
C GLU A 88 8.01 1.22 -5.92
N LEU A 89 6.83 0.75 -5.52
CA LEU A 89 6.35 0.99 -4.17
C LEU A 89 7.15 0.19 -3.14
N LEU A 90 7.65 -1.00 -3.49
CA LEU A 90 8.53 -1.79 -2.62
C LEU A 90 9.85 -1.07 -2.33
N ASP A 91 10.39 -0.35 -3.32
CA ASP A 91 11.66 0.38 -3.18
C ASP A 91 11.58 1.54 -2.16
N VAL A 92 10.38 2.07 -1.96
CA VAL A 92 10.13 3.21 -1.06
C VAL A 92 9.41 2.81 0.23
N MET A 93 9.11 1.53 0.41
CA MET A 93 8.45 1.00 1.59
C MET A 93 9.45 0.77 2.74
N TYR A 94 9.11 1.28 3.92
CA TYR A 94 9.86 0.99 5.13
C TYR A 94 9.43 -0.36 5.73
N ASP A 95 10.36 -1.32 5.79
CA ASP A 95 10.19 -2.57 6.55
C ASP A 95 10.93 -2.50 7.89
N ILE A 96 10.17 -2.42 8.99
CA ILE A 96 10.71 -2.37 10.35
C ILE A 96 11.57 -3.59 10.72
N ARG A 97 11.38 -4.73 10.05
CA ARG A 97 12.15 -5.96 10.30
C ARG A 97 13.56 -5.88 9.72
N VAL A 98 13.75 -5.05 8.70
CA VAL A 98 15.03 -4.89 7.99
C VAL A 98 15.87 -3.77 8.62
N HIS A 99 15.21 -2.73 9.15
CA HIS A 99 15.87 -1.49 9.54
C HIS A 99 15.81 -1.15 11.05
N GLY A 100 15.18 -1.98 11.89
CA GLY A 100 14.87 -1.61 13.28
C GLY A 100 15.56 -2.43 14.38
N ASP A 101 16.00 -1.71 15.41
CA ASP A 101 16.18 -2.13 16.81
C ASP A 101 14.83 -2.19 17.59
N GLY A 102 13.71 -2.08 16.87
CA GLY A 102 12.35 -2.08 17.41
C GLY A 102 11.69 -0.69 17.48
N LEU A 103 12.40 0.39 17.12
CA LEU A 103 11.85 1.75 17.09
C LEU A 103 11.39 2.14 15.68
N LEU A 104 10.31 2.93 15.61
CA LEU A 104 9.89 3.57 14.36
C LEU A 104 10.84 4.73 14.03
N PRO A 105 11.29 4.86 12.78
CA PRO A 105 12.19 5.94 12.40
C PRO A 105 11.47 7.29 12.47
N SER A 106 12.22 8.35 12.68
CA SER A 106 11.73 9.71 12.53
C SER A 106 11.37 10.01 11.06
N MET A 107 10.53 11.03 10.83
CA MET A 107 10.20 11.45 9.46
C MET A 107 11.45 11.83 8.65
N GLY A 108 12.44 12.47 9.29
CA GLY A 108 13.69 12.84 8.64
C GLY A 108 14.54 11.64 8.22
N GLU A 109 14.46 10.53 8.97
CA GLU A 109 15.11 9.27 8.60
C GLU A 109 14.36 8.58 7.45
N MET A 110 13.03 8.55 7.48
CA MET A 110 12.23 7.98 6.38
C MET A 110 12.49 8.69 5.05
N ILE A 111 12.59 10.02 5.04
CA ILE A 111 12.92 10.80 3.83
C ILE A 111 14.32 10.46 3.29
N LYS A 112 15.29 10.18 4.17
CA LYS A 112 16.64 9.78 3.76
C LYS A 112 16.69 8.35 3.23
N MET A 113 15.90 7.45 3.80
CA MET A 113 15.77 6.06 3.33
C MET A 113 15.13 5.99 1.94
N ASN A 114 14.20 6.91 1.65
CA ASN A 114 13.60 7.10 0.32
C ASN A 114 14.61 7.59 -0.76
N LYS A 115 15.91 7.71 -0.41
CA LYS A 115 17.00 8.12 -1.31
C LYS A 115 18.11 7.07 -1.46
N VAL A 116 17.89 5.82 -1.04
CA VAL A 116 18.88 4.75 -1.31
C VAL A 116 18.68 4.26 -2.75
N SER A 117 19.23 5.03 -3.69
CA SER A 117 19.61 4.58 -5.03
C SER A 117 20.98 3.92 -5.00
#